data_AF-A0A392SRJ8-F1
#
_entry.id   AF-A0A392SRJ8-F1
#
_cell.length_a   1.000
_cell.length_b   1.000
_cell.length_c   1.000
_cell.angle_alpha   90.00
_cell.angle_beta   90.00
_cell.angle_gamma   90.00
#
_symmetry.space_group_name_H-M   'P 1'
#
loop_
_entity.id
_entity.type
_entity.pdbx_description
1 polymer ?
#
loop_
_entity_poly.entity_id
_entity_poly.type
_entity_poly.pdbx_seq_one_letter_code
_entity_poly.pdbx_strand_id
1 'polypeptide(L)'
;YSAFMSANEKAARLKEELDEANEKVARLEGENVTLTSTLKECVGRALDLVPNIFRNALDQVELYLGRLFPRDRFSYKHYVKDGKLVPRTLPE
;
A
#
# COMPACT_ATOMS: atom_id res chain seq x y z
N TYR A 1 49.28 5.34 29.00
CA TYR A 1 48.93 6.63 28.36
C TYR A 1 48.48 6.45 26.90
N SER A 2 49.31 5.88 26.01
CA SER A 2 48.95 5.64 24.59
C SER A 2 47.71 4.75 24.37
N ALA A 3 47.60 3.61 25.07
CA ALA A 3 46.43 2.73 24.94
C ALA A 3 45.11 3.36 25.42
N PHE A 4 45.18 4.26 26.40
CA PHE A 4 44.01 4.98 26.91
C PHE A 4 43.48 6.00 25.89
N MET A 5 44.38 6.75 25.24
CA MET A 5 44.02 7.68 24.17
C MET A 5 43.40 6.97 22.97
N SER A 6 43.97 5.83 22.56
CA SER A 6 43.43 5.02 21.47
C SER A 6 42.03 4.45 21.78
N ALA A 7 41.79 4.02 23.03
CA ALA A 7 40.48 3.57 23.46
C ALA A 7 39.44 4.70 23.44
N ASN A 8 39.84 5.92 23.82
CA ASN A 8 38.95 7.08 23.83
C ASN A 8 38.59 7.54 22.40
N GLU A 9 39.55 7.53 21.47
CA GLU A 9 39.27 7.80 20.05
C GLU A 9 38.33 6.76 19.45
N LYS A 10 38.50 5.48 19.80
CA LYS A 10 37.60 4.41 19.35
C LYS A 10 36.20 4.59 19.92
N ALA A 11 36.08 4.97 21.19
CA ALA A 11 34.79 5.26 21.82
C ALA A 11 34.09 6.47 21.17
N ALA A 12 34.83 7.52 20.82
CA ALA A 12 34.29 8.68 20.12
C ALA A 12 33.74 8.31 18.74
N ARG A 13 34.48 7.51 17.94
CA ARG A 13 34.01 7.05 16.63
C ARG A 13 32.77 6.17 16.72
N LEU A 14 32.76 5.22 17.66
CA LEU A 14 31.59 4.36 17.87
C LEU A 14 30.35 5.17 18.31
N LYS A 15 30.55 6.25 19.06
CA LYS A 15 29.46 7.14 19.43
C LYS A 15 28.93 7.90 18.22
N GLU A 16 29.80 8.44 17.39
CA GLU A 16 29.43 9.12 16.14
C GLU A 16 28.69 8.19 15.18
N GLU A 17 29.20 6.97 14.96
CA GLU A 17 28.54 5.94 14.15
C GLU A 17 27.16 5.55 14.71
N LEU A 18 27.03 5.49 16.04
CA LEU A 18 25.75 5.20 16.69
C LEU A 18 24.75 6.34 16.51
N ASP A 19 25.20 7.59 16.65
CA ASP A 19 24.36 8.78 16.48
C ASP A 19 23.88 8.88 15.02
N GLU A 20 24.78 8.67 14.04
CA GLU A 20 24.41 8.61 12.61
C GLU A 20 23.43 7.47 12.30
N ALA A 21 23.64 6.29 12.88
CA ALA A 21 22.74 5.16 12.70
C ALA A 21 21.34 5.45 13.27
N ASN A 22 21.26 6.08 14.44
CA ASN A 22 20.00 6.47 15.06
C ASN A 22 19.25 7.52 14.23
N GLU A 23 19.95 8.53 13.72
CA GLU A 23 19.34 9.53 12.83
C GLU A 23 18.80 8.88 11.55
N LYS A 24 19.55 7.94 10.97
CA LYS A 24 19.12 7.19 9.79
C LYS A 24 17.89 6.34 10.07
N VAL A 25 17.83 5.67 11.23
CA VAL A 25 16.67 4.88 11.65
C VAL A 25 15.44 5.79 11.78
N ALA A 26 15.55 6.90 12.51
CA ALA A 26 14.44 7.83 12.70
C ALA A 26 13.91 8.38 11.36
N ARG A 27 14.81 8.69 10.42
CA ARG A 27 14.42 9.13 9.07
C ARG A 27 13.66 8.03 8.31
N LEU A 28 14.20 6.81 8.30
CA LEU A 28 13.58 5.68 7.60
C LEU A 28 12.21 5.30 8.20
N GLU A 29 12.05 5.40 9.52
CA GLU A 29 10.75 5.20 10.18
C GLU A 29 9.73 6.25 9.71
N GLY A 30 10.13 7.52 9.65
CA GLY A 30 9.27 8.59 9.13
C GLY A 30 8.88 8.40 7.66
N GLU A 31 9.84 8.00 6.80
CA GLU A 31 9.60 7.68 5.39
C GLU A 31 8.63 6.48 5.26
N ASN A 32 8.80 5.44 6.08
CA ASN A 32 7.94 4.25 6.05
C ASN A 32 6.49 4.58 6.45
N VAL A 33 6.29 5.40 7.49
CA VAL A 33 4.95 5.86 7.88
C VAL A 33 4.28 6.61 6.73
N THR A 34 5.02 7.52 6.08
CA THR A 34 4.53 8.31 4.94
C THR A 34 4.16 7.39 3.78
N LEU A 35 5.06 6.50 3.35
CA LEU A 35 4.84 5.56 2.25
C LEU A 35 3.67 4.63 2.53
N THR A 36 3.53 4.13 3.76
CA THR A 36 2.41 3.29 4.16
C THR A 36 1.08 4.03 4.06
N SER A 37 1.06 5.31 4.47
CA SER A 37 -0.13 6.15 4.36
C SER A 37 -0.50 6.40 2.89
N THR A 38 0.48 6.78 2.07
CA THR A 38 0.28 7.02 0.63
C THR A 38 -0.18 5.75 -0.09
N LEU A 39 0.38 4.58 0.25
CA LEU A 39 -0.04 3.31 -0.35
C LEU A 39 -1.50 3.01 -0.01
N LYS A 40 -1.92 3.18 1.25
CA LYS A 40 -3.32 2.97 1.66
C LYS A 40 -4.27 3.89 0.90
N GLU A 41 -3.89 5.16 0.75
CA GLU A 41 -4.70 6.11 -0.01
C GLU A 41 -4.79 5.74 -1.50
N CYS A 42 -3.66 5.37 -2.13
CA CYS A 42 -3.64 4.90 -3.52
C CYS A 42 -4.51 3.66 -3.72
N VAL A 43 -4.43 2.68 -2.81
CA VAL A 43 -5.27 1.49 -2.84
C VAL A 43 -6.74 1.86 -2.68
N GLY A 44 -7.09 2.74 -1.73
CA GLY A 44 -8.45 3.22 -1.54
C GLY A 44 -9.01 3.86 -2.80
N ARG A 45 -8.28 4.83 -3.38
CA ARG A 45 -8.67 5.50 -4.64
C ARG A 45 -8.85 4.51 -5.79
N ALA A 46 -7.94 3.54 -5.93
CA ALA A 46 -8.03 2.53 -6.98
C ALA A 46 -9.29 1.65 -6.81
N LEU A 47 -9.60 1.24 -5.57
CA LEU A 47 -10.79 0.45 -5.27
C LEU A 47 -12.09 1.25 -5.46
N ASP A 48 -12.10 2.53 -5.16
CA ASP A 48 -13.24 3.43 -5.38
C ASP A 48 -13.56 3.64 -6.87
N LEU A 49 -12.58 3.42 -7.76
CA LEU A 49 -12.79 3.47 -9.21
C LEU A 49 -13.43 2.18 -9.77
N VAL A 50 -13.27 1.04 -9.09
CA VAL A 50 -13.79 -0.27 -9.55
C VAL A 50 -15.29 -0.24 -9.88
N PRO A 51 -16.19 0.32 -9.05
CA PRO A 51 -17.62 0.40 -9.36
C PRO A 51 -17.91 1.19 -10.65
N ASN A 52 -17.17 2.25 -10.91
CA ASN A 52 -17.38 3.11 -12.07
C ASN A 52 -16.88 2.44 -13.35
N ILE A 53 -15.69 1.84 -13.30
CA ILE A 53 -15.12 1.07 -14.41
C ILE A 53 -16.04 -0.10 -14.75
N PHE A 54 -16.47 -0.85 -13.74
CA PHE A 54 -17.33 -2.01 -13.91
C PHE A 54 -18.70 -1.62 -14.50
N ARG A 55 -19.33 -0.54 -13.99
CA ARG A 55 -20.59 -0.03 -14.56
C ARG A 55 -20.44 0.37 -16.02
N ASN A 56 -19.41 1.16 -16.35
CA ASN A 56 -19.15 1.59 -17.72
C ASN A 56 -18.95 0.39 -18.66
N ALA A 57 -18.14 -0.60 -18.26
CA ALA A 57 -17.95 -1.81 -19.04
C ALA A 57 -19.27 -2.57 -19.26
N LEU A 58 -20.10 -2.70 -18.23
CA LEU A 58 -21.41 -3.35 -18.35
C LEU A 58 -22.34 -2.58 -19.28
N ASP A 59 -22.38 -1.25 -19.17
CA ASP A 59 -23.21 -0.39 -20.02
C ASP A 59 -22.79 -0.52 -21.50
N GLN A 60 -21.49 -0.59 -21.80
CA GLN A 60 -20.99 -0.83 -23.16
C GLN A 60 -21.43 -2.19 -23.71
N VAL A 61 -21.39 -3.24 -22.89
CA VAL A 61 -21.83 -4.59 -23.30
C VAL A 61 -23.35 -4.61 -23.54
N GLU A 62 -24.14 -3.95 -22.70
CA GLU A 62 -25.58 -3.84 -22.88
C GLU A 62 -25.96 -3.07 -24.16
N LEU A 63 -25.25 -1.97 -24.44
CA LEU A 63 -25.42 -1.21 -25.67
C LEU A 63 -25.10 -2.05 -26.92
N TYR A 64 -23.99 -2.81 -26.88
CA TYR A 64 -23.60 -3.68 -28.00
C TYR A 64 -24.60 -4.81 -28.25
N LEU A 65 -25.12 -5.42 -27.18
CA LEU A 65 -26.05 -6.55 -27.28
C LEU A 65 -27.51 -6.14 -27.41
N GLY A 66 -27.84 -4.85 -27.23
CA GLY A 66 -29.21 -4.34 -27.25
C GLY A 66 -30.11 -4.93 -26.15
N ARG A 67 -29.52 -5.43 -25.06
CA ARG A 67 -30.26 -6.03 -23.93
C ARG A 67 -29.65 -5.62 -22.59
N LEU A 68 -30.51 -5.46 -21.59
CA LEU A 68 -30.10 -5.17 -20.22
C LEU A 68 -29.75 -6.46 -19.47
N PHE A 69 -28.74 -6.41 -18.60
CA PHE A 69 -28.37 -7.50 -17.71
C PHE A 69 -28.85 -7.23 -16.27
N PRO A 70 -29.14 -8.29 -15.50
CA PRO A 70 -29.51 -8.16 -14.09
C PRO A 70 -28.34 -7.57 -13.26
N ARG A 71 -28.46 -6.31 -12.83
CA ARG A 71 -27.37 -5.57 -12.14
C ARG A 71 -26.97 -6.20 -10.80
N ASP A 72 -27.88 -6.91 -10.16
CA ASP A 72 -27.67 -7.71 -8.96
C ASP A 72 -26.64 -8.82 -9.17
N ARG A 73 -26.64 -9.45 -10.36
CA ARG A 73 -25.67 -10.50 -10.73
C ARG A 73 -24.29 -9.96 -11.11
N PHE A 74 -24.22 -8.67 -11.42
CA PHE A 74 -23.02 -7.97 -11.83
C PHE A 74 -22.67 -6.89 -10.79
N SER A 75 -22.55 -7.29 -9.53
CA SER A 75 -22.15 -6.40 -8.44
C SER A 75 -20.65 -6.47 -8.20
N TYR A 76 -19.97 -5.31 -8.25
CA TYR A 76 -18.56 -5.17 -7.90
C TYR A 76 -18.24 -5.62 -6.46
N LYS A 77 -19.26 -5.65 -5.58
CA LYS A 77 -19.14 -6.07 -4.18
C LYS A 77 -18.71 -7.54 -4.03
N HIS A 78 -18.83 -8.35 -5.08
CA HIS A 78 -18.28 -9.70 -5.09
C HIS A 78 -16.75 -9.72 -5.19
N TYR A 79 -16.15 -8.65 -5.69
CA TYR A 79 -14.71 -8.52 -5.89
C TYR A 79 -14.06 -7.62 -4.83
N VAL A 80 -14.83 -6.71 -4.22
CA VAL A 80 -14.34 -5.80 -3.17
C VAL A 80 -15.28 -5.82 -1.97
N LYS A 81 -14.75 -6.20 -0.79
CA LYS A 81 -15.45 -6.14 0.50
C LYS A 81 -14.59 -5.36 1.50
N ASP A 82 -15.19 -4.40 2.19
CA ASP A 82 -14.52 -3.58 3.21
C ASP A 82 -13.21 -2.93 2.72
N GLY A 83 -13.19 -2.48 1.45
CA GLY A 83 -11.99 -1.88 0.84
C GLY A 83 -10.85 -2.88 0.60
N LYS A 84 -11.15 -4.17 0.49
CA LYS A 84 -10.18 -5.22 0.15
C LYS A 84 -10.69 -6.06 -1.01
N LEU A 85 -9.77 -6.44 -1.92
CA LEU A 85 -10.07 -7.42 -2.95
C LEU A 85 -10.36 -8.76 -2.30
N VAL A 86 -11.53 -9.34 -2.59
CA VAL A 86 -11.90 -10.68 -2.15
C VAL A 86 -11.55 -11.65 -3.28
N PRO A 87 -10.64 -12.60 -3.05
CA PRO A 87 -10.36 -13.65 -4.03
C PRO A 87 -11.65 -14.42 -4.33
N ARG A 88 -11.96 -14.60 -5.61
CA ARG A 88 -13.11 -15.37 -6.05
C ARG A 88 -12.84 -16.85 -5.74
N THR A 89 -13.46 -17.40 -4.71
CA THR A 89 -13.54 -18.85 -4.55
C THR A 89 -14.49 -19.36 -5.63
N LEU A 90 -13.94 -20.00 -6.67
CA LEU A 90 -14.74 -20.74 -7.63
C LEU A 90 -15.41 -21.91 -6.88
N PRO A 91 -16.72 -22.15 -7.06
CA PRO A 91 -17.32 -23.40 -6.62
C PRO A 91 -16.69 -24.55 -7.41
N GLU A 92 -16.35 -25.64 -6.71
CA GLU A 92 -15.95 -26.92 -7.31
C GLU A 92 -17.06 -27.53 -8.17
#